data_AF-G7Q4B4-F1
#
_entry.id   AF-G7Q4B4-F1
#
_cell.length_a   1.000
_cell.length_b   1.000
_cell.length_c   1.000
_cell.angle_alpha   90.00
_cell.angle_beta   90.00
_cell.angle_gamma   90.00
#
_symmetry.space_group_name_H-M   'P 1'
#
loop_
_entity.id
_entity.type
_entity.pdbx_description
1 polymer ?
#
loop_
_entity_poly.entity_id
_entity_poly.type
_entity_poly.pdbx_seq_one_letter_code
_entity_poly.pdbx_strand_id
1 'polypeptide(L)'
;MSSLPCVGCGWCCLADPCVESHILYGYLKRCPDLYWHGPSGQYRCRLAEDPVRSERMRFLLGVGHGCCAPLNGWREDVKEREE
;
A
#
# COMPACT_ATOMS: atom_id res chain seq x y z
N MET A 1 12.88 2.39 17.88
CA MET A 1 11.61 1.74 17.45
C MET A 1 11.94 0.84 16.28
N SER A 2 11.76 -0.48 16.40
CA SER A 2 11.95 -1.39 15.27
C SER A 2 10.65 -1.43 14.47
N SER A 3 10.63 -0.78 13.31
CA SER A 3 9.50 -0.89 12.38
C SER A 3 9.56 -2.25 11.69
N LEU A 4 8.50 -3.04 11.80
CA LEU A 4 8.40 -4.31 11.05
C LEU A 4 8.33 -4.02 9.55
N PRO A 5 8.88 -4.87 8.65
CA PRO A 5 8.93 -4.59 7.21
C PRO A 5 7.53 -4.47 6.60
N CYS A 6 7.33 -3.64 5.57
CA CYS A 6 6.06 -3.65 4.84
C CYS A 6 5.95 -4.95 4.01
N VAL A 7 4.88 -5.71 4.22
CA VAL A 7 4.64 -7.02 3.57
C VAL A 7 3.49 -6.98 2.56
N GLY A 8 3.06 -5.78 2.16
CA GLY A 8 1.94 -5.63 1.22
C GLY A 8 0.61 -6.23 1.71
N CYS A 9 0.35 -6.21 3.03
CA CYS A 9 -0.91 -6.69 3.61
C CYS A 9 -2.15 -5.87 3.22
N GLY A 10 -1.95 -4.66 2.69
CA GLY A 10 -3.03 -3.76 2.27
C GLY A 10 -3.69 -2.97 3.40
N TRP A 11 -3.35 -3.20 4.68
CA TRP A 11 -4.02 -2.54 5.82
C TRP A 11 -4.06 -1.01 5.71
N CYS A 12 -2.91 -0.36 5.50
CA CYS A 12 -2.89 1.10 5.34
C CYS A 12 -3.57 1.55 4.03
N CYS A 13 -3.27 0.90 2.91
CA CYS A 13 -3.74 1.33 1.60
C CYS A 13 -5.25 1.11 1.35
N LEU A 14 -5.85 0.12 2.01
CA LEU A 14 -7.29 -0.18 1.93
C LEU A 14 -8.10 0.61 2.96
N ALA A 15 -7.50 0.93 4.12
CA ALA A 15 -8.18 1.73 5.13
C ALA A 15 -8.37 3.19 4.68
N ASP A 16 -7.34 3.78 4.07
CA ASP A 16 -7.40 5.17 3.59
C ASP A 16 -6.49 5.36 2.35
N PRO A 17 -7.02 5.91 1.24
CA PRO A 17 -6.18 6.32 0.12
C PRO A 17 -5.13 7.37 0.54
N CYS A 18 -3.94 7.27 -0.05
CA CYS A 18 -2.88 8.25 0.17
C CYS A 18 -3.20 9.62 -0.46
N VAL A 19 -2.47 10.65 -0.03
CA VAL A 19 -2.57 12.02 -0.56
C VAL A 19 -2.37 12.05 -2.08
N GLU A 20 -1.43 11.27 -2.60
CA GLU A 20 -1.12 11.16 -4.03
C GLU A 20 -2.32 10.60 -4.80
N SER A 21 -3.03 9.63 -4.23
CA SER A 21 -4.27 9.11 -4.81
C SER A 21 -5.33 10.20 -4.86
N HIS A 22 -5.49 10.98 -3.78
CA HIS A 22 -6.45 12.09 -3.74
C HIS A 22 -6.13 13.19 -4.75
N ILE A 23 -4.86 13.52 -4.94
CA ILE A 23 -4.43 14.52 -5.93
C ILE A 23 -4.75 14.05 -7.36
N LEU A 24 -4.56 12.76 -7.65
CA LEU A 24 -4.73 12.22 -9.00
C LEU A 24 -6.20 11.88 -9.33
N TYR A 25 -6.96 11.41 -8.35
CA TYR A 25 -8.28 10.79 -8.57
C TYR A 25 -9.41 11.40 -7.74
N GLY A 26 -9.10 12.29 -6.80
CA GLY A 26 -10.07 12.82 -5.84
C GLY A 26 -10.39 11.84 -4.70
N TYR A 27 -11.50 12.07 -4.01
CA TYR A 27 -11.95 11.24 -2.89
C TYR A 27 -12.67 9.99 -3.40
N LEU A 28 -11.98 8.86 -3.38
CA LEU A 28 -12.52 7.54 -3.73
C LEU A 28 -12.47 6.61 -2.53
N LYS A 29 -13.38 5.63 -2.48
CA LYS A 29 -13.35 4.57 -1.45
C LYS A 29 -12.06 3.73 -1.55
N ARG A 30 -11.58 3.50 -2.77
CA ARG A 30 -10.40 2.66 -3.05
C ARG A 30 -9.54 3.29 -4.13
N CYS A 31 -8.23 3.35 -3.87
CA CYS A 31 -7.26 3.90 -4.81
C CYS A 31 -7.20 3.02 -6.08
N PRO A 32 -7.36 3.59 -7.30
CA PRO A 32 -7.26 2.84 -8.56
C PRO A 32 -5.90 2.18 -8.81
N ASP A 33 -4.82 2.71 -8.23
CA ASP A 33 -3.47 2.17 -8.38
C ASP A 33 -3.13 1.06 -7.38
N LEU A 34 -3.99 0.82 -6.39
CA LEU A 34 -3.83 -0.28 -5.45
C LEU A 34 -4.43 -1.54 -6.05
N TYR A 35 -3.60 -2.57 -6.23
CA TYR A 35 -4.04 -3.84 -6.80
C TYR A 35 -3.47 -5.03 -6.03
N TRP A 36 -4.21 -6.13 -6.01
CA TRP A 36 -3.70 -7.40 -5.53
C TRP A 36 -2.82 -8.04 -6.59
N HIS A 37 -1.58 -8.38 -6.23
CA HIS A 37 -0.66 -9.07 -7.13
C HIS A 37 -0.65 -10.55 -6.79
N GLY A 38 -1.54 -11.30 -7.45
CA GLY A 38 -1.73 -12.74 -7.27
C GLY A 38 -0.43 -13.55 -7.22
N PRO A 39 0.52 -13.38 -8.15
CA PRO A 39 1.76 -14.17 -8.15
C PRO A 39 2.64 -13.99 -6.90
N SER A 40 2.58 -12.83 -6.24
CA SER A 40 3.34 -12.60 -5.01
C SER A 40 2.48 -12.64 -3.75
N GLY A 41 1.18 -12.88 -3.88
CA GLY A 41 0.24 -12.92 -2.76
C GLY A 41 0.28 -11.67 -1.87
N GLN A 42 0.35 -10.46 -2.46
CA GLN A 42 0.37 -9.21 -1.69
C GLN A 42 -0.20 -8.04 -2.51
N TYR A 43 -0.61 -6.98 -1.82
CA TYR A 43 -0.97 -5.72 -2.45
C TYR A 43 0.26 -4.97 -2.97
N ARG A 44 0.09 -4.39 -4.17
CA ARG A 44 1.08 -3.59 -4.88
C ARG A 44 0.46 -2.27 -5.34
N CYS A 45 1.31 -1.28 -5.59
CA CYS A 45 0.88 0.06 -5.98
C CYS A 45 1.54 0.46 -7.29
N ARG A 46 0.74 0.81 -8.30
CA ARG A 46 1.25 1.17 -9.63
C ARG A 46 2.10 2.44 -9.60
N LEU A 47 1.74 3.42 -8.78
CA LEU A 47 2.55 4.64 -8.60
C LEU A 47 3.94 4.32 -8.03
N ALA A 48 4.01 3.39 -7.07
CA ALA A 48 5.27 2.94 -6.48
C ALA A 48 6.11 2.06 -7.43
N GLU A 49 5.54 1.63 -8.56
CA GLU A 49 6.15 0.79 -9.59
C GLU A 49 6.44 1.55 -10.88
N ASP A 50 6.01 2.81 -10.97
CA ASP A 50 6.26 3.67 -12.13
C ASP A 50 7.78 3.78 -12.38
N PRO A 51 8.28 3.42 -13.57
CA PRO A 51 9.72 3.35 -13.82
C PRO A 51 10.42 4.70 -13.76
N VAL A 52 9.68 5.81 -13.86
CA VAL A 52 10.21 7.17 -13.84
C VAL A 52 10.05 7.80 -12.45
N ARG A 53 8.95 7.50 -11.75
CA ARG A 53 8.56 8.18 -10.51
C ARG A 53 8.62 7.31 -9.26
N SER A 54 8.92 6.02 -9.39
CA SER A 54 8.82 5.02 -8.31
C SER A 54 9.55 5.41 -7.03
N GLU A 55 10.78 5.92 -7.10
CA GLU A 55 11.54 6.30 -5.90
C GLU A 55 10.82 7.40 -5.11
N ARG A 56 10.44 8.49 -5.79
CA ARG A 56 9.68 9.59 -5.20
C ARG A 56 8.33 9.11 -4.66
N MET A 57 7.62 8.28 -5.44
CA MET A 57 6.32 7.76 -5.02
C MET A 57 6.45 6.86 -3.79
N ARG A 58 7.43 5.95 -3.73
CA ARG A 58 7.65 5.10 -2.55
C ARG A 58 7.89 5.92 -1.29
N PHE A 59 8.71 6.98 -1.39
CA PHE A 59 8.96 7.90 -0.29
C PHE A 59 7.69 8.60 0.18
N LEU A 60 6.94 9.21 -0.74
CA LEU A 60 5.72 9.95 -0.43
C LEU A 60 4.62 9.06 0.15
N LEU A 61 4.45 7.87 -0.43
CA LEU A 61 3.43 6.90 -0.05
C LEU A 61 3.79 6.11 1.22
N GLY A 62 5.03 6.23 1.72
CA GLY A 62 5.57 5.39 2.79
C GLY A 62 5.61 3.89 2.44
N VAL A 63 5.52 3.54 1.16
CA VAL A 63 5.52 2.14 0.70
C VAL A 63 6.90 1.56 0.92
N GLY A 64 6.97 0.49 1.72
CA GLY A 64 8.24 -0.17 2.03
C GLY A 64 8.94 0.37 3.29
N HIS A 65 8.48 1.50 3.86
CA HIS A 65 9.12 2.11 5.05
C HIS A 65 8.85 1.34 6.36
N GLY A 66 8.06 0.26 6.29
CA GLY A 66 7.72 -0.58 7.42
C GLY A 66 6.30 -0.34 7.92
N CYS A 67 5.98 -0.96 9.04
CA CYS A 67 4.68 -0.89 9.68
C CYS A 67 4.86 -0.46 11.13
N CYS A 68 4.18 0.63 11.47
CA CYS A 68 4.13 1.18 12.82
C CYS A 68 2.94 0.64 13.64
N ALA A 69 2.13 -0.28 13.08
CA ALA A 69 0.98 -0.87 13.74
C ALA A 69 1.33 -2.28 14.28
N PRO A 70 1.79 -2.40 15.54
CA PRO A 70 2.27 -3.67 16.09
C PRO A 70 1.17 -4.73 16.27
N LEU A 71 -0.09 -4.31 16.34
CA LEU A 71 -1.26 -5.19 16.48
C LEU A 71 -1.94 -5.48 15.14
N ASN A 72 -1.31 -5.13 14.02
CA ASN A 72 -1.85 -5.41 12.70
C ASN A 72 -1.70 -6.89 12.32
N GLY A 73 -2.70 -7.70 12.65
CA GLY A 73 -2.76 -9.13 12.30
C GLY A 73 -2.79 -9.41 10.78
N TRP A 74 -3.10 -8.42 9.93
CA TRP A 74 -3.11 -8.64 8.47
C TRP A 74 -1.72 -8.94 7.91
N ARG A 75 -0.67 -8.60 8.65
CA ARG A 75 0.71 -8.95 8.29
C ARG A 75 0.97 -10.46 8.31
N GLU A 76 0.24 -11.18 9.16
CA GLU A 76 0.33 -12.64 9.31
C GLU A 76 -0.73 -13.36 8.46
N ASP A 77 -1.77 -12.64 8.02
CA ASP A 77 -2.86 -13.12 7.16
C ASP A 77 -2.98 -12.24 5.90
N VAL A 78 -1.92 -12.25 5.08
CA VAL A 78 -1.88 -11.52 3.81
C VAL A 78 -2.74 -12.27 2.79
N LYS A 79 -3.83 -11.61 2.36
CA LYS A 79 -4.80 -12.15 1.40
C LYS A 79 -5.51 -11.02 0.68
N GLU A 80 -6.09 -11.35 -0.47
CA GLU A 80 -6.97 -10.42 -1.17
C GLU A 80 -8.21 -10.16 -0.31
N ARG A 81 -8.58 -8.89 -0.23
CA ARG A 81 -9.74 -8.38 0.48
C ARG A 81 -10.66 -7.71 -0.53
N GLU A 82 -11.80 -8.35 -0.71
CA GLU A 82 -12.92 -7.90 -1.54
C GLU A 82 -13.85 -7.04 -0.68
N GLU A 83 -13.42 -5.82 -0.35
CA GLU A 83 -14.30 -4.77 0.17
C GLU A 83 -14.28 -3.53 -0.73
#